data_AF-A0A2E7W5U0-F1
#
_entry.id   AF-A0A2E7W5U0-F1
#
_cell.length_a   1.000
_cell.length_b   1.000
_cell.length_c   1.000
_cell.angle_alpha   90.00
_cell.angle_beta   90.00
_cell.angle_gamma   90.00
#
_symmetry.space_group_name_H-M   'P 1'
#
loop_
_entity.id
_entity.type
_entity.pdbx_description
1 polymer ?
#
loop_
_entity_poly.entity_id
_entity_poly.type
_entity_poly.pdbx_seq_one_letter_code
_entity_poly.pdbx_strand_id
1 'polypeptide(L)' 'MKLKKIRKDLGITQRALAIQLETTQQTVARWESGKTRLNLDQIFRICDVLECSHTDLVDLRGLERTQTRNRNSLSIS' A
#
# COMPACT_ATOMS: atom_id res chain seq x y z
N MET A 1 -10.03 2.80 -4.73
CA MET A 1 -9.34 2.50 -3.46
C MET A 1 -9.91 3.39 -2.37
N LYS A 2 -10.14 2.88 -1.16
CA LYS A 2 -10.74 3.67 -0.04
C LYS A 2 -9.71 4.21 0.96
N LEU A 3 -8.42 4.14 0.65
CA LEU A 3 -7.31 4.56 1.53
C LEU A 3 -7.51 5.91 2.20
N LYS A 4 -7.89 6.93 1.42
CA LYS A 4 -8.10 8.30 1.92
C LYS A 4 -9.19 8.37 2.98
N LYS A 5 -10.22 7.54 2.87
CA LYS A 5 -11.31 7.48 3.85
C LYS A 5 -10.80 6.87 5.15
N ILE A 6 -10.21 5.68 5.08
CA ILE A 6 -9.67 4.95 6.25
C ILE A 6 -8.65 5.82 7.01
N ARG A 7 -7.73 6.47 6.29
CA ARG A 7 -6.76 7.38 6.89
C ARG A 7 -7.43 8.54 7.64
N LYS A 8 -8.49 9.11 7.08
CA LYS A 8 -9.25 10.20 7.72
C LYS A 8 -10.03 9.72 8.93
N ASP A 9 -10.59 8.52 8.87
CA ASP A 9 -11.34 7.91 9.97
C ASP A 9 -10.41 7.65 11.18
N LEU A 10 -9.13 7.34 10.93
CA LEU A 10 -8.06 7.25 11.95
C LEU A 10 -7.49 8.62 12.39
N GLY A 11 -7.94 9.73 11.79
CA GLY A 11 -7.48 11.07 12.15
C GLY A 11 -6.03 11.40 11.80
N ILE A 12 -5.34 10.56 11.02
CA ILE A 12 -3.92 10.74 10.70
C ILE A 12 -3.72 11.52 9.38
N THR A 13 -2.60 12.24 9.26
CA THR A 13 -2.25 12.96 8.02
C THR A 13 -1.58 12.04 6.99
N GLN A 14 -1.53 12.45 5.71
CA GLN A 14 -0.75 11.72 4.69
C GLN A 14 0.73 11.56 5.07
N ARG A 15 1.31 12.57 5.74
CA ARG A 15 2.69 12.55 6.20
C ARG A 15 2.90 11.54 7.33
N ALA A 16 1.96 11.49 8.28
CA ALA A 16 2.00 10.51 9.37
C ALA A 16 1.92 9.08 8.84
N LEU A 17 0.99 8.81 7.91
CA LEU A 17 0.89 7.51 7.25
C LEU A 17 2.15 7.17 6.45
N ALA A 18 2.75 8.15 5.76
CA ALA A 18 3.98 7.95 5.01
C ALA A 18 5.15 7.53 5.92
N ILE A 19 5.27 8.15 7.10
CA ILE A 19 6.30 7.79 8.09
C ILE A 19 6.12 6.34 8.56
N GLN A 20 4.87 5.93 8.88
CA GLN A 20 4.56 4.57 9.32
C GLN A 20 4.83 3.50 8.25
N LEU A 21 4.70 3.86 6.97
CA LEU A 21 4.92 2.98 5.83
C LEU A 21 6.32 3.13 5.20
N GLU A 22 7.22 3.85 5.87
CA GLU A 22 8.59 4.13 5.40
C GLU A 22 8.63 4.63 3.95
N THR A 23 7.72 5.55 3.63
CA THR A 23 7.55 6.12 2.30
C THR A 23 7.42 7.64 2.35
N THR A 24 7.11 8.26 1.21
CA THR A 24 6.93 9.71 1.12
C THR A 24 5.46 10.11 1.09
N GLN A 25 5.17 11.33 1.55
CA GLN A 25 3.82 11.89 1.45
C GLN A 25 3.31 11.92 0.00
N GLN A 26 4.19 12.22 -0.98
CA GLN A 26 3.79 12.22 -2.39
C GLN A 26 3.37 10.83 -2.86
N THR A 27 4.04 9.78 -2.37
CA THR A 27 3.68 8.38 -2.65
C THR A 27 2.31 8.05 -2.09
N VAL A 28 2.02 8.41 -0.84
CA VAL A 28 0.67 8.26 -0.24
C VAL A 28 -0.38 9.02 -1.03
N ALA A 29 -0.11 10.26 -1.45
CA ALA A 29 -1.04 11.04 -2.26
C ALA A 29 -1.33 10.38 -3.61
N ARG A 30 -0.33 9.77 -4.26
CA ARG A 30 -0.51 9.00 -5.50
C ARG A 30 -1.39 7.78 -5.28
N TRP A 31 -1.18 7.03 -4.19
CA TRP A 31 -2.02 5.88 -3.83
C TRP A 31 -3.47 6.29 -3.61
N GLU A 32 -3.72 7.36 -2.84
CA GLU A 32 -5.06 7.89 -2.59
C GLU A 32 -5.76 8.36 -3.88
N SER A 33 -4.99 8.84 -4.87
CA SER A 33 -5.52 9.28 -6.16
C SER A 33 -5.82 8.13 -7.13
N GLY A 34 -5.42 6.90 -6.81
CA GLY A 34 -5.57 5.74 -7.70
C GLY A 34 -4.68 5.76 -8.94
N LYS A 35 -3.74 6.71 -9.05
CA LYS A 35 -2.81 6.85 -10.19
C LYS A 35 -1.64 5.87 -10.15
N THR A 36 -1.50 5.11 -9.06
CA THR A 36 -0.40 4.15 -8.87
C THR A 36 -0.99 2.79 -8.52
N ARG A 37 -0.56 1.76 -9.24
CA ARG A 37 -0.83 0.36 -8.88
C ARG A 37 0.06 0.00 -7.69
N LEU A 38 -0.57 -0.41 -6.60
CA LEU A 38 0.09 -0.99 -5.43
C LEU A 38 0.33 -2.48 -5.67
N ASN A 39 1.48 -2.98 -5.26
CA ASN A 39 1.71 -4.42 -5.21
C ASN A 39 1.11 -5.02 -3.93
N LEU A 40 1.03 -6.36 -3.87
CA LEU A 40 0.45 -7.07 -2.72
C LEU A 40 1.17 -6.76 -1.41
N ASP A 41 2.49 -6.68 -1.42
CA ASP A 41 3.30 -6.35 -0.23
C ASP A 41 2.95 -4.97 0.34
N GLN A 42 2.83 -3.95 -0.52
CA GLN A 42 2.41 -2.62 -0.11
C GLN A 42 0.97 -2.62 0.42
N ILE A 43 0.07 -3.39 -0.20
CA ILE A 43 -1.30 -3.54 0.28
C ILE A 43 -1.31 -4.14 1.69
N PHE A 44 -0.54 -5.20 1.94
CA PHE A 44 -0.45 -5.82 3.25
C PHE A 44 0.11 -4.85 4.30
N ARG A 45 1.20 -4.13 3.99
CA ARG A 45 1.75 -3.11 4.89
C ARG A 45 0.75 -2.00 5.21
N ILE A 46 0.00 -1.53 4.22
CA ILE A 46 -1.06 -0.54 4.43
C ILE A 46 -2.18 -1.11 5.31
N CYS A 47 -2.56 -2.38 5.10
CA CYS A 47 -3.59 -3.04 5.90
C CYS A 47 -3.17 -3.21 7.36
N ASP A 48 -1.90 -3.57 7.60
CA ASP A 48 -1.31 -3.74 8.93
C ASP A 48 -1.30 -2.41 9.69
N VAL A 49 -0.81 -1.34 9.06
CA VAL A 49 -0.73 0.00 9.66
C VAL A 49 -2.10 0.63 9.92
N LEU A 50 -3.09 0.34 9.07
CA LEU A 50 -4.43 0.91 9.18
C LEU A 50 -5.41 0.00 9.93
N GLU A 51 -4.95 -1.16 10.44
CA GLU A 51 -5.77 -2.19 11.08
C GLU A 51 -7.04 -2.53 10.27
N CYS A 52 -6.93 -2.56 8.94
CA CYS A 52 -8.07 -2.72 8.04
C CYS A 52 -7.90 -3.95 7.13
N SER A 53 -9.01 -4.58 6.73
CA SER A 53 -8.94 -5.68 5.77
C SER A 53 -8.63 -5.17 4.36
N HIS A 54 -7.87 -5.96 3.60
CA HIS A 54 -7.61 -5.74 2.17
C HIS A 54 -8.88 -5.51 1.32
N THR A 55 -10.03 -6.07 1.74
CA THR A 55 -11.35 -5.90 1.09
C THR A 55 -11.92 -4.50 1.30
N ASP A 56 -11.56 -3.84 2.40
CA ASP A 56 -11.96 -2.46 2.66
C ASP A 56 -11.08 -1.48 1.89
N LEU A 57 -9.81 -1.83 1.70
CA LEU A 57 -8.82 -0.99 1.03
C LEU A 57 -8.97 -1.01 -0.50
N VAL A 58 -9.17 -2.20 -1.08
CA VAL A 58 -9.15 -2.45 -2.52
C VAL A 58 -10.53 -2.94 -2.98
N ASP A 59 -11.18 -2.16 -3.84
CA ASP A 59 -12.31 -2.68 -4.62
C ASP A 59 -11.72 -3.74 -5.57
N LEU A 60 -12.13 -5.00 -5.44
CA LEU A 60 -11.50 -6.23 -5.98
C LEU A 60 -11.29 -6.24 -7.51
N ARG A 61 -11.67 -5.18 -8.22
CA ARG A 61 -11.46 -4.96 -9.66
C ARG A 61 -10.00 -4.63 -10.03
N GLY A 62 -9.14 -4.29 -9.06
CA GLY A 62 -7.79 -3.77 -9.33
C GLY A 62 -6.61 -4.72 -9.05
N LEU A 63 -6.85 -5.91 -8.50
CA LEU A 63 -5.78 -6.85 -8.14
C LEU A 63 -5.38 -7.72 -9.34
N GLU A 64 -4.59 -7.15 -10.25
CA GLU A 64 -3.82 -8.00 -11.17
C GLU A 64 -2.61 -8.53 -10.42
N ARG A 65 -2.59 -9.85 -10.20
CA ARG A 65 -1.48 -10.60 -9.58
C ARG A 65 -0.18 -10.25 -10.30
N THR A 66 0.64 -9.38 -9.72
CA THR A 66 2.00 -9.17 -10.21
C THR A 66 2.82 -10.37 -9.76
N GLN A 67 3.19 -11.24 -10.70
CA GLN A 67 4.20 -12.27 -10.49
C GLN A 67 5.52 -11.60 -10.10
N THR A 68 5.94 -11.74 -8.84
CA THR A 68 7.33 -11.53 -8.45
C THR A 68 8.14 -12.71 -8.96
N ARG A 69 8.67 -12.59 -10.17
CA ARG A 69 9.72 -13.47 -10.70
C ARG A 69 11.04 -12.73 -10.61
N ASN A 70 11.68 -12.72 -9.43
CA ASN A 70 13.14 -12.63 -9.32
C ASN A 70 13.63 -13.09 -7.93
N ARG A 71 13.98 -14.36 -7.80
CA ARG A 71 14.95 -14.85 -6.82
C ARG A 71 16.15 -15.35 -7.63
N ASN A 72 17.05 -14.45 -8.00
CA ASN A 72 18.38 -14.82 -8.45
C ASN A 72 19.40 -13.84 -7.86
N SER A 73 19.85 -14.13 -6.64
CA SER A 73 21.16 -13.74 -6.13
C SER A 73 21.39 -14.43 -4.78
N LEU A 74 21.92 -15.65 -4.81
CA LEU A 74 22.77 -16.20 -3.76
C LEU A 74 23.76 -17.13 -4.47
N SER A 75 24.72 -16.51 -5.15
CA SER A 75 26.00 -17.18 -5.42
C SER A 75 26.72 -17.20 -4.08
N ILE A 76 26.72 -18.35 -3.42
CA ILE A 76 27.74 -18.68 -2.42
C ILE A 76 28.81 -19.39 -3.22
N SER A 77 29.94 -18.71 -3.42
CA SER A 77 31.22 -19.35 -3.70
C SER A 77 31.97 -19.51 -2.39
#